data_AF-A0A5S5CYQ0-F1
#
_entry.id   AF-A0A5S5CYQ0-F1
#
_cell.length_a   1.000
_cell.length_b   1.000
_cell.length_c   1.000
_cell.angle_alpha   90.00
_cell.angle_beta   90.00
_cell.angle_gamma   90.00
#
_symmetry.space_group_name_H-M   'P 1'
#
loop_
_entity.id
_entity.type
_entity.pdbx_description
1 polymer ?
#
loop_
_entity_poly.entity_id
_entity_poly.type
_entity_poly.pdbx_seq_one_letter_code
_entity_poly.pdbx_strand_id
1 'polypeptide(L)'
;MNPRTTTGRRGAAPRARRRPPATVRRPALYLGVAAAGAILVNAFVGVEPTAQAEGEALQSVSVAEQLGLSAQATPIDVTEDLEPLEDLAVSRSARAAEQTAAQQVQAAADQAELDRQKAEAEAAARAEAEAKAAAEAAAAEAAAEAAAQAEAAAAPAPAGRTQAREAAPAASSVAATAVARISNSSGSVRSQVQAAADAVVSNVSGAAGITLGGTRPSAADPNGHPSGLALDYMVLSNAALGDAIVAYHRAHWNELGVDYLIWQQRMLSSPDGSWKGMENRGSATANHYDHVHVNYRG
;
A
#
# COMPACT_ATOMS: atom_id res chain seq x y z
N MET A 1 -53.69 13.63 67.76
CA MET A 1 -52.86 14.66 68.41
C MET A 1 -51.39 14.30 68.18
N ASN A 2 -50.66 15.11 67.43
CA ASN A 2 -49.19 15.01 67.37
C ASN A 2 -48.60 15.67 68.62
N PRO A 3 -47.48 15.14 69.12
CA PRO A 3 -46.39 16.02 69.56
C PRO A 3 -45.07 15.72 68.84
N ARG A 4 -44.40 16.81 68.44
CA ARG A 4 -43.03 16.87 67.94
C ARG A 4 -42.03 16.61 69.07
N THR A 5 -40.79 16.17 68.75
CA THR A 5 -39.52 16.90 68.99
C THR A 5 -38.26 16.02 68.76
N THR A 6 -37.39 16.52 67.88
CA THR A 6 -35.92 16.41 67.66
C THR A 6 -35.03 15.33 68.31
N THR A 7 -34.05 14.81 67.55
CA THR A 7 -32.60 14.95 67.82
C THR A 7 -31.76 14.45 66.64
N GLY A 8 -30.68 15.17 66.31
CA GLY A 8 -29.83 14.92 65.15
C GLY A 8 -28.72 13.90 65.39
N ARG A 9 -28.12 13.43 64.28
CA ARG A 9 -26.78 12.85 64.29
C ARG A 9 -26.05 13.15 62.99
N ARG A 10 -24.87 13.74 63.13
CA ARG A 10 -23.85 13.99 62.11
C ARG A 10 -23.37 12.67 61.50
N GLY A 11 -22.99 12.68 60.22
CA GLY A 11 -22.11 11.63 59.70
C GLY A 11 -21.93 11.60 58.19
N ALA A 12 -20.71 11.91 57.77
CA ALA A 12 -20.03 11.42 56.58
C ALA A 12 -20.42 11.98 55.20
N ALA A 13 -19.60 12.93 54.73
CA ALA A 13 -19.38 13.21 53.33
C ALA A 13 -18.61 12.06 52.64
N PRO A 14 -18.95 11.69 51.38
CA PRO A 14 -18.04 10.95 50.54
C PRO A 14 -17.34 11.86 49.52
N ARG A 15 -16.07 12.11 49.81
CA ARG A 15 -14.91 12.19 48.91
C ARG A 15 -15.21 12.41 47.42
N ALA A 16 -14.99 13.65 46.98
CA ALA A 16 -14.74 14.00 45.59
C ALA A 16 -13.55 13.18 45.07
N ARG A 17 -13.81 12.29 44.11
CA ARG A 17 -12.74 11.61 43.35
C ARG A 17 -12.08 12.65 42.44
N ARG A 18 -10.85 13.03 42.79
CA ARG A 18 -9.96 13.80 41.94
C ARG A 18 -9.72 13.01 40.66
N ARG A 19 -10.29 13.49 39.54
CA ARG A 19 -9.88 13.09 38.19
C ARG A 19 -8.45 13.62 37.95
N PRO A 20 -7.51 12.81 37.46
CA PRO A 20 -6.24 13.33 36.96
C PRO A 20 -6.50 14.17 35.70
N PRO A 21 -5.76 15.26 35.46
CA PRO A 21 -5.95 16.08 34.27
C PRO A 21 -5.58 15.30 33.01
N ALA A 22 -6.38 15.50 31.97
CA ALA A 22 -6.16 14.97 30.64
C ALA A 22 -4.80 15.44 30.10
N THR A 23 -4.00 14.49 29.61
CA THR A 23 -2.79 14.76 28.83
C THR A 23 -3.15 15.58 27.60
N VAL A 24 -2.69 16.82 27.58
CA VAL A 24 -2.74 17.73 26.43
C VAL A 24 -1.92 17.13 25.30
N ARG A 25 -2.58 16.63 24.25
CA ARG A 25 -1.92 16.30 22.97
C ARG A 25 -1.46 17.62 22.33
N ARG A 26 -0.15 17.79 22.21
CA ARG A 26 0.47 18.87 21.43
C ARG A 26 0.19 18.61 19.93
N PRO A 27 -0.21 19.62 19.13
CA PRO A 27 -0.24 19.46 17.69
C PRO A 27 1.19 19.36 17.16
N ALA A 28 1.46 18.29 16.43
CA ALA A 28 2.68 18.13 15.65
C ALA A 28 2.77 19.27 14.64
N LEU A 29 3.87 20.03 14.70
CA LEU A 29 4.29 20.92 13.62
C LEU A 29 4.54 20.05 12.38
N TYR A 30 3.71 20.21 11.36
CA TYR A 30 3.96 19.68 10.02
C TYR A 30 5.18 20.39 9.45
N LEU A 31 6.33 19.72 9.49
CA LEU A 31 7.54 20.15 8.80
C LEU A 31 7.36 19.74 7.33
N GLY A 32 6.89 20.68 6.51
CA GLY A 32 6.74 20.51 5.07
C GLY A 32 8.11 20.29 4.43
N VAL A 33 8.35 19.09 3.93
CA VAL A 33 9.50 18.77 3.09
C VAL A 33 9.21 19.37 1.71
N ALA A 34 9.82 20.53 1.44
CA ALA A 34 9.89 21.07 0.09
C ALA A 34 10.98 20.31 -0.68
N ALA A 35 10.57 19.40 -1.56
CA ALA A 35 11.45 18.79 -2.54
C ALA A 35 11.84 19.85 -3.59
N ALA A 36 12.94 20.56 -3.36
CA ALA A 36 13.58 21.36 -4.40
C ALA A 36 14.35 20.41 -5.32
N GLY A 37 13.81 20.16 -6.51
CA GLY A 37 14.52 19.46 -7.59
C GLY A 37 15.71 20.28 -8.04
N ALA A 38 16.92 19.83 -7.72
CA ALA A 38 18.14 20.36 -8.30
C ALA A 38 18.26 19.86 -9.74
N ILE A 39 18.00 20.74 -10.70
CA ILE A 39 18.40 20.54 -12.10
C ILE A 39 19.92 20.62 -12.14
N LEU A 40 20.57 19.49 -12.46
CA LEU A 40 21.98 19.42 -12.83
C LEU A 40 22.19 20.21 -14.13
N VAL A 41 22.74 21.42 -14.02
CA VAL A 41 23.28 22.14 -15.17
C VAL A 41 24.73 21.73 -15.36
N ASN A 42 24.98 21.18 -16.55
CA ASN A 42 26.26 20.71 -17.05
C ASN A 42 27.29 21.84 -17.03
N ALA A 43 28.45 21.58 -16.41
CA ALA A 43 29.58 22.51 -16.38
C ALA A 43 30.19 22.65 -17.78
N PHE A 44 29.92 23.77 -18.44
CA PHE A 44 30.76 24.24 -19.55
C PHE A 44 31.95 24.99 -18.95
N VAL A 45 33.15 24.44 -19.15
CA VAL A 45 34.44 25.10 -18.93
C VAL A 45 34.50 26.30 -19.86
N GLY A 46 34.34 27.50 -19.28
CA GLY A 46 34.45 28.78 -19.95
C GLY A 46 35.32 29.71 -19.12
N VAL A 47 36.55 29.91 -19.59
CA VAL A 47 37.53 30.96 -19.28
C VAL A 47 37.06 32.02 -18.26
N GLU A 48 37.72 32.06 -17.11
CA GLU A 48 37.55 33.13 -16.11
C GLU A 48 37.75 34.52 -16.73
N PRO A 49 36.89 35.52 -16.47
CA PRO A 49 37.33 36.89 -16.59
C PRO A 49 38.29 37.17 -15.44
N THR A 50 39.55 37.47 -15.76
CA THR A 50 40.52 38.02 -14.82
C THR A 50 39.92 39.28 -14.18
N ALA A 51 39.47 39.16 -12.94
CA ALA A 51 39.15 40.30 -12.10
C ALA A 51 40.47 41.02 -11.78
N GLN A 52 40.85 41.99 -12.62
CA GLN A 52 41.83 42.99 -12.22
C GLN A 52 41.17 43.89 -11.19
N ALA A 53 41.45 43.65 -9.92
CA ALA A 53 41.31 44.68 -8.91
C ALA A 53 42.43 45.69 -9.15
N GLU A 54 42.11 46.86 -9.68
CA GLU A 54 42.93 48.06 -9.49
C GLU A 54 42.96 48.35 -7.99
N GLY A 55 43.97 47.78 -7.31
CA GLY A 55 44.33 48.22 -5.98
C GLY A 55 44.92 49.61 -6.10
N GLU A 56 44.14 50.63 -5.76
CA GLU A 56 44.71 51.90 -5.34
C GLU A 56 45.80 51.58 -4.30
N ALA A 57 47.02 52.01 -4.58
CA ALA A 57 48.16 51.84 -3.70
C ALA A 57 47.92 52.65 -2.41
N LEU A 58 47.19 52.07 -1.47
CA LEU A 58 47.21 52.50 -0.09
C LEU A 58 48.60 52.16 0.45
N GLN A 59 49.44 53.19 0.50
CA GLN A 59 50.76 53.12 1.14
C GLN A 59 50.56 52.70 2.60
N SER A 60 50.71 51.41 2.87
CA SER A 60 50.77 50.88 4.22
C SER A 60 52.12 51.29 4.78
N VAL A 61 52.16 52.43 5.46
CA VAL A 61 53.34 52.87 6.19
C VAL A 61 53.57 51.83 7.29
N SER A 62 54.69 51.11 7.20
CA SER A 62 55.05 50.09 8.18
C SER A 62 55.22 50.75 9.54
N VAL A 63 54.37 50.38 10.51
CA VAL A 63 54.49 50.82 11.91
C VAL A 63 55.87 50.48 12.49
N ALA A 64 56.52 49.43 11.97
CA ALA A 64 57.87 49.04 12.37
C ALA A 64 58.95 50.06 11.95
N GLU A 65 58.77 50.72 10.80
CA GLU A 65 59.70 51.73 10.29
C GLU A 65 59.54 53.07 11.05
N GLN A 66 58.31 53.42 11.42
CA GLN A 66 58.02 54.59 12.26
C GLN A 66 58.48 54.41 13.73
N LEU A 67 58.68 53.17 14.18
CA LEU A 67 59.21 52.84 15.51
C LEU A 67 60.72 52.55 15.52
N GLY A 68 61.41 52.66 14.38
CA GLY A 68 62.87 52.50 14.29
C GLY A 68 63.38 51.08 14.54
N LEU A 69 62.53 50.05 14.40
CA LEU A 69 62.96 48.65 14.54
C LEU A 69 63.50 48.13 13.20
N SER A 70 64.82 47.98 13.11
CA SER A 70 65.46 47.27 12.00
C SER A 70 65.25 45.77 12.18
N ALA A 71 64.37 45.17 11.38
CA ALA A 71 64.20 43.72 11.32
C ALA A 71 65.44 43.08 10.68
N GLN A 72 66.18 42.29 11.45
CA GLN A 72 67.13 41.33 10.89
C GLN A 72 66.33 40.15 10.33
N ALA A 73 66.03 40.21 9.03
CA ALA A 73 65.42 39.09 8.33
C ALA A 73 66.50 38.00 8.11
N THR A 74 66.57 37.04 9.01
CA THR A 74 67.16 35.74 8.67
C THR A 74 66.25 35.08 7.63
N PRO A 75 66.78 34.53 6.51
CA PRO A 75 65.95 33.78 5.58
C PRO A 75 65.33 32.60 6.33
N ILE A 76 64.02 32.65 6.55
CA ILE A 76 63.25 31.52 7.05
C ILE A 76 63.00 30.64 5.83
N ASP A 77 63.35 29.36 5.93
CA ASP A 77 63.02 28.41 4.87
C ASP A 77 61.52 28.12 4.94
N VAL A 78 60.74 28.91 4.21
CA VAL A 78 59.27 28.80 4.15
C VAL A 78 58.83 27.40 3.68
N THR A 79 59.72 26.63 3.05
CA THR A 79 59.38 25.26 2.63
C THR A 79 59.27 24.28 3.80
N GLU A 80 60.13 24.37 4.83
CA GLU A 80 60.03 23.52 6.04
C GLU A 80 58.78 23.88 6.89
N ASP A 81 58.37 25.14 6.92
CA ASP A 81 57.21 25.58 7.71
C ASP A 81 55.84 25.16 7.11
N LEU A 82 55.80 24.76 5.83
CA LEU A 82 54.57 24.35 5.14
C LEU A 82 54.33 22.83 5.17
N GLU A 83 55.37 22.00 5.33
CA GLU A 83 55.24 20.53 5.40
C GLU A 83 54.18 20.06 6.43
N PRO A 84 54.10 20.61 7.66
CA PRO A 84 53.10 20.18 8.64
C PRO A 84 51.65 20.46 8.21
N LEU A 85 51.42 21.49 7.38
CA LEU A 85 50.11 21.84 6.87
C LEU A 85 49.70 20.92 5.71
N GLU A 86 50.65 20.55 4.86
CA GLU A 86 50.46 19.56 3.79
C GLU A 86 50.12 18.19 4.37
N ASP A 87 50.86 17.74 5.38
CA ASP A 87 50.61 16.50 6.12
C ASP A 87 49.20 16.48 6.75
N LEU A 88 48.76 17.63 7.28
CA LEU A 88 47.42 17.75 7.84
C LEU A 88 46.34 17.67 6.75
N ALA A 89 46.58 18.28 5.58
CA ALA A 89 45.66 18.22 4.44
C ALA A 89 45.54 16.78 3.90
N VAL A 90 46.67 16.07 3.75
CA VAL A 90 46.70 14.65 3.38
C VAL A 90 45.95 13.81 4.41
N SER A 91 46.22 14.01 5.71
CA SER A 91 45.53 13.28 6.79
C SER A 91 44.02 13.53 6.87
N ARG A 92 43.56 14.73 6.47
CA ARG A 92 42.14 15.05 6.36
C ARG A 92 41.51 14.38 5.15
N SER A 93 42.19 14.42 4.00
CA SER A 93 41.71 13.77 2.77
C SER A 93 41.60 12.25 2.93
N ALA A 94 42.57 11.61 3.60
CA ALA A 94 42.56 10.18 3.89
C ALA A 94 41.37 9.80 4.78
N ARG A 95 41.14 10.53 5.89
CA ARG A 95 39.98 10.29 6.77
C ARG A 95 38.65 10.50 6.06
N ALA A 96 38.55 11.50 5.18
CA ALA A 96 37.34 11.72 4.40
C ALA A 96 37.08 10.54 3.45
N ALA A 97 38.12 10.03 2.77
CA ALA A 97 38.02 8.86 1.91
C ALA A 97 37.61 7.59 2.69
N GLU A 98 38.20 7.35 3.86
CA GLU A 98 37.82 6.24 4.74
C GLU A 98 36.37 6.35 5.21
N GLN A 99 35.90 7.54 5.55
CA GLN A 99 34.51 7.77 5.96
C GLN A 99 33.54 7.48 4.81
N THR A 100 33.86 7.89 3.58
CA THR A 100 33.06 7.57 2.39
C THR A 100 33.04 6.07 2.13
N ALA A 101 34.19 5.40 2.22
CA ALA A 101 34.27 3.94 2.05
C ALA A 101 33.43 3.20 3.11
N ALA A 102 33.49 3.63 4.37
CA ALA A 102 32.68 3.06 5.44
C ALA A 102 31.17 3.24 5.20
N GLN A 103 30.75 4.42 4.71
CA GLN A 103 29.35 4.66 4.34
C GLN A 103 28.89 3.76 3.18
N GLN A 104 29.73 3.55 2.18
CA GLN A 104 29.42 2.65 1.06
C GLN A 104 29.28 1.19 1.52
N VAL A 105 30.16 0.73 2.41
CA VAL A 105 30.08 -0.61 3.01
C VAL A 105 28.80 -0.77 3.84
N GLN A 106 28.44 0.25 4.63
CA GLN A 106 27.19 0.23 5.40
C GLN A 106 25.97 0.18 4.48
N ALA A 107 25.93 1.00 3.43
CA ALA A 107 24.83 0.99 2.47
C ALA A 107 24.72 -0.36 1.74
N ALA A 108 25.84 -0.99 1.40
CA ALA A 108 25.85 -2.32 0.80
C ALA A 108 25.33 -3.40 1.76
N ALA A 109 25.68 -3.32 3.05
CA ALA A 109 25.15 -4.21 4.09
C ALA A 109 23.64 -4.02 4.29
N ASP A 110 23.16 -2.77 4.35
CA ASP A 110 21.74 -2.47 4.48
C ASP A 110 20.94 -2.98 3.27
N GLN A 111 21.50 -2.84 2.06
CA GLN A 111 20.88 -3.37 0.84
C GLN A 111 20.82 -4.91 0.87
N ALA A 112 21.90 -5.57 1.30
CA ALA A 112 21.93 -7.03 1.41
C ALA A 112 20.91 -7.56 2.43
N GLU A 113 20.68 -6.84 3.53
CA GLU A 113 19.65 -7.16 4.52
C GLU A 113 18.24 -7.05 3.93
N LEU A 114 17.95 -5.98 3.19
CA LEU A 114 16.67 -5.79 2.51
C LEU A 114 16.43 -6.88 1.46
N ASP A 115 17.46 -7.24 0.69
CA ASP A 115 17.37 -8.30 -0.31
C ASP A 115 17.10 -9.67 0.36
N ARG A 116 17.72 -9.94 1.52
CA ARG A 116 17.44 -11.16 2.30
C ARG A 116 16.00 -11.18 2.81
N GLN A 117 15.53 -10.09 3.42
CA GLN A 117 14.15 -9.99 3.91
C GLN A 117 13.13 -10.16 2.79
N LYS A 118 13.41 -9.61 1.61
CA LYS A 118 12.57 -9.79 0.42
C LYS A 118 12.54 -11.26 -0.02
N ALA A 119 13.70 -11.91 -0.09
CA ALA A 119 13.78 -13.32 -0.47
C ALA A 119 13.05 -14.22 0.55
N GLU A 120 13.18 -13.94 1.85
CA GLU A 120 12.45 -14.65 2.92
C GLU A 120 10.93 -14.45 2.79
N ALA A 121 10.47 -13.23 2.52
CA ALA A 121 9.05 -12.94 2.30
C ALA A 121 8.49 -13.64 1.04
N GLU A 122 9.25 -13.65 -0.05
CA GLU A 122 8.88 -14.37 -1.27
C GLU A 122 8.84 -15.89 -1.05
N ALA A 123 9.77 -16.45 -0.28
CA ALA A 123 9.77 -17.86 0.09
C ALA A 123 8.57 -18.21 0.99
N ALA A 124 8.25 -17.36 1.97
CA ALA A 124 7.08 -17.54 2.83
C ALA A 124 5.77 -17.49 2.03
N ALA A 125 5.65 -16.54 1.10
CA ALA A 125 4.47 -16.43 0.23
C ALA A 125 4.31 -17.66 -0.69
N ARG A 126 5.43 -18.20 -1.21
CA ARG A 126 5.40 -19.45 -1.99
C ARG A 126 4.96 -20.64 -1.14
N ALA A 127 5.49 -20.77 0.07
CA ALA A 127 5.11 -21.85 0.99
C ALA A 127 3.63 -21.78 1.39
N GLU A 128 3.10 -20.57 1.63
CA GLU A 128 1.69 -20.36 1.92
C GLU A 128 0.80 -20.72 0.72
N ALA A 129 1.21 -20.32 -0.49
CA ALA A 129 0.50 -20.67 -1.72
C ALA A 129 0.50 -22.18 -1.97
N GLU A 130 1.62 -22.87 -1.74
CA GLU A 130 1.73 -24.33 -1.85
C GLU A 130 0.87 -25.04 -0.81
N ALA A 131 0.87 -24.57 0.44
CA ALA A 131 0.00 -25.10 1.49
C ALA A 131 -1.50 -24.92 1.15
N LYS A 132 -1.88 -23.76 0.59
CA LYS A 132 -3.26 -23.52 0.12
C LYS A 132 -3.63 -24.46 -1.03
N ALA A 133 -2.74 -24.63 -2.02
CA ALA A 133 -2.97 -25.55 -3.13
C ALA A 133 -3.11 -27.01 -2.67
N ALA A 134 -2.29 -27.44 -1.69
CA ALA A 134 -2.40 -28.77 -1.10
C ALA A 134 -3.74 -28.95 -0.34
N ALA A 135 -4.19 -27.94 0.40
CA ALA A 135 -5.47 -27.97 1.09
C ALA A 135 -6.67 -28.01 0.13
N GLU A 136 -6.61 -27.25 -0.97
CA GLU A 136 -7.62 -27.27 -2.03
C GLU A 136 -7.68 -28.63 -2.74
N ALA A 137 -6.52 -29.24 -3.04
CA ALA A 137 -6.46 -30.58 -3.61
C ALA A 137 -7.08 -31.63 -2.69
N ALA A 138 -6.75 -31.60 -1.39
CA ALA A 138 -7.33 -32.51 -0.40
C ALA A 138 -8.85 -32.33 -0.24
N ALA A 139 -9.35 -31.08 -0.30
CA ALA A 139 -10.77 -30.80 -0.26
C ALA A 139 -11.51 -31.30 -1.51
N ALA A 140 -10.90 -31.18 -2.69
CA ALA A 140 -11.45 -31.71 -3.94
C ALA A 140 -11.52 -33.25 -3.94
N GLU A 141 -10.49 -33.91 -3.41
CA GLU A 141 -10.47 -35.37 -3.25
C GLU A 141 -11.57 -35.85 -2.29
N ALA A 142 -11.74 -35.19 -1.14
CA ALA A 142 -12.81 -35.50 -0.19
C ALA A 142 -14.22 -35.28 -0.79
N ALA A 143 -14.39 -34.23 -1.62
CA ALA A 143 -15.65 -33.98 -2.31
C ALA A 143 -15.95 -35.04 -3.37
N ALA A 144 -14.94 -35.53 -4.09
CA ALA A 144 -15.08 -36.61 -5.07
C ALA A 144 -15.45 -37.94 -4.39
N GLU A 145 -14.83 -38.27 -3.26
CA GLU A 145 -15.21 -39.45 -2.47
C GLU A 145 -16.65 -39.36 -1.94
N ALA A 146 -17.08 -38.19 -1.47
CA ALA A 146 -18.45 -37.98 -1.01
C ALA A 146 -19.48 -38.12 -2.15
N ALA A 147 -19.16 -37.61 -3.35
CA ALA A 147 -20.00 -37.77 -4.53
C ALA A 147 -20.11 -39.24 -4.97
N ALA A 148 -19.00 -39.99 -4.98
CA ALA A 148 -18.98 -41.42 -5.30
C ALA A 148 -19.81 -42.25 -4.30
N GLN A 149 -19.77 -41.91 -3.01
CA GLN A 149 -20.61 -42.56 -1.99
C GLN A 149 -22.10 -42.24 -2.14
N ALA A 150 -22.45 -41.02 -2.55
CA ALA A 150 -23.83 -40.63 -2.84
C ALA A 150 -24.39 -41.33 -4.09
N GLU A 151 -23.56 -41.54 -5.12
CA GLU A 151 -23.94 -42.24 -6.34
C GLU A 151 -24.11 -43.76 -6.10
N ALA A 152 -23.27 -44.37 -5.25
CA ALA A 152 -23.42 -45.77 -4.85
C ALA A 152 -24.69 -46.02 -3.99
N ALA A 153 -25.18 -45.01 -3.27
CA ALA A 153 -26.45 -45.07 -2.54
C ALA A 153 -27.70 -44.89 -3.44
N ALA A 154 -27.52 -44.47 -4.70
CA ALA A 154 -28.57 -44.21 -5.67
C ALA A 154 -28.65 -45.29 -6.76
N ALA A 155 -28.90 -46.55 -6.37
CA ALA A 155 -29.28 -47.59 -7.32
C ALA A 155 -30.79 -47.47 -7.68
N PRO A 156 -31.21 -47.59 -8.95
CA PRO A 156 -32.53 -47.16 -9.40
C PRO A 156 -33.61 -48.25 -9.28
N ALA A 157 -34.84 -47.84 -8.92
CA ALA A 157 -36.08 -48.54 -9.25
C ALA A 157 -36.56 -48.07 -10.65
N PRO A 158 -37.13 -48.95 -11.51
CA PRO A 158 -37.40 -48.59 -12.88
C PRO A 158 -38.81 -48.00 -13.08
N ALA A 159 -38.89 -47.03 -14.01
CA ALA A 159 -39.84 -46.93 -15.12
C ALA A 159 -40.39 -45.50 -15.34
N GLY A 160 -40.37 -45.06 -16.60
CA GLY A 160 -41.15 -43.92 -17.06
C GLY A 160 -40.47 -43.09 -18.15
N ARG A 161 -40.40 -43.61 -19.37
CA ARG A 161 -40.04 -42.83 -20.56
C ARG A 161 -41.17 -41.86 -20.91
N THR A 162 -40.86 -40.58 -21.02
CA THR A 162 -41.50 -39.68 -21.99
C THR A 162 -40.48 -38.67 -22.50
N GLN A 163 -40.24 -38.72 -23.80
CA GLN A 163 -39.45 -37.74 -24.55
C GLN A 163 -40.17 -36.39 -24.55
N ALA A 164 -39.44 -35.31 -24.26
CA ALA A 164 -39.85 -33.95 -24.59
C ALA A 164 -38.62 -33.13 -25.00
N ARG A 165 -38.47 -33.00 -26.31
CA ARG A 165 -37.92 -31.89 -27.08
C ARG A 165 -37.28 -30.74 -26.27
N GLU A 166 -35.96 -30.63 -26.34
CA GLU A 166 -35.20 -29.55 -25.70
C GLU A 166 -35.18 -28.32 -26.64
N ALA A 167 -35.96 -27.32 -26.24
CA ALA A 167 -35.85 -25.95 -26.74
C ALA A 167 -34.69 -25.25 -26.00
N ALA A 168 -33.98 -24.38 -26.72
CA ALA A 168 -32.90 -23.54 -26.19
C ALA A 168 -33.30 -22.85 -24.87
N PRO A 169 -32.39 -22.71 -23.89
CA PRO A 169 -32.74 -22.07 -22.64
C PRO A 169 -32.94 -20.57 -22.86
N ALA A 170 -34.13 -20.10 -22.50
CA ALA A 170 -34.39 -18.69 -22.26
C ALA A 170 -33.57 -18.24 -21.04
N ALA A 171 -33.06 -17.01 -21.09
CA ALA A 171 -32.29 -16.38 -20.02
C ALA A 171 -33.04 -16.46 -18.68
N SER A 172 -32.56 -17.31 -17.79
CA SER A 172 -32.92 -17.25 -16.38
C SER A 172 -32.24 -16.02 -15.78
N SER A 173 -33.02 -15.03 -15.37
CA SER A 173 -32.52 -13.97 -14.50
C SER A 173 -31.90 -14.61 -13.27
N VAL A 174 -30.66 -14.26 -12.96
CA VAL A 174 -29.98 -14.66 -11.74
C VAL A 174 -30.84 -14.24 -10.54
N ALA A 175 -31.37 -15.23 -9.80
CA ALA A 175 -32.24 -14.95 -8.67
C ALA A 175 -31.44 -14.28 -7.55
N ALA A 176 -31.83 -13.05 -7.16
CA ALA A 176 -31.29 -12.37 -5.98
C ALA A 176 -32.27 -12.50 -4.82
N THR A 177 -31.81 -13.04 -3.69
CA THR A 177 -32.59 -13.23 -2.45
C THR A 177 -32.05 -12.38 -1.30
N ALA A 178 -30.92 -11.70 -1.49
CA ALA A 178 -30.28 -10.80 -0.54
C ALA A 178 -29.94 -9.46 -1.21
N VAL A 179 -29.95 -8.39 -0.40
CA VAL A 179 -29.56 -7.04 -0.83
C VAL A 179 -28.14 -6.77 -0.35
N ALA A 180 -27.25 -6.45 -1.30
CA ALA A 180 -25.87 -6.13 -1.03
C ALA A 180 -25.74 -4.74 -0.37
N ARG A 181 -25.01 -4.69 0.73
CA ARG A 181 -24.70 -3.43 1.42
C ARG A 181 -23.35 -2.89 0.95
N ILE A 182 -23.39 -1.92 0.04
CA ILE A 182 -22.21 -1.20 -0.44
C ILE A 182 -21.94 -0.04 0.52
N SER A 183 -21.01 -0.25 1.45
CA SER A 183 -20.77 0.65 2.58
C SER A 183 -19.54 1.55 2.42
N ASN A 184 -18.56 1.14 1.60
CA ASN A 184 -17.39 1.96 1.31
C ASN A 184 -17.59 2.74 -0.01
N SER A 185 -18.52 3.70 0.02
CA SER A 185 -18.91 4.48 -1.16
C SER A 185 -19.16 5.94 -0.80
N SER A 186 -18.72 6.86 -1.66
CA SER A 186 -18.96 8.30 -1.58
C SER A 186 -20.25 8.75 -2.29
N GLY A 187 -21.00 7.80 -2.86
CA GLY A 187 -22.25 8.05 -3.59
C GLY A 187 -22.96 6.75 -3.95
N SER A 188 -24.05 6.85 -4.71
CA SER A 188 -24.73 5.66 -5.22
C SER A 188 -23.93 5.01 -6.36
N VAL A 189 -24.02 3.69 -6.47
CA VAL A 189 -23.65 2.97 -7.70
C VAL A 189 -24.82 2.98 -8.68
N ARG A 190 -24.57 2.60 -9.94
CA ARG A 190 -25.63 2.43 -10.94
C ARG A 190 -26.57 1.29 -10.53
N SER A 191 -27.84 1.36 -10.92
CA SER A 191 -28.84 0.33 -10.58
C SER A 191 -28.45 -1.07 -11.03
N GLN A 192 -27.86 -1.19 -12.22
CA GLN A 192 -27.34 -2.45 -12.74
C GLN A 192 -26.21 -3.03 -11.87
N VAL A 193 -25.35 -2.17 -11.31
CA VAL A 193 -24.24 -2.57 -10.44
C VAL A 193 -24.78 -3.03 -9.09
N GLN A 194 -25.79 -2.34 -8.55
CA GLN A 194 -26.51 -2.82 -7.37
C GLN A 194 -27.15 -4.19 -7.62
N ALA A 195 -27.82 -4.39 -8.77
CA ALA A 195 -28.43 -5.67 -9.11
C ALA A 195 -27.40 -6.80 -9.24
N ALA A 196 -26.23 -6.51 -9.85
CA ALA A 196 -25.12 -7.46 -9.92
C ALA A 196 -24.57 -7.79 -8.52
N ALA A 197 -24.43 -6.80 -7.65
CA ALA A 197 -24.03 -7.01 -6.26
C ALA A 197 -25.03 -7.91 -5.52
N ASP A 198 -26.32 -7.63 -5.63
CA ASP A 198 -27.42 -8.39 -5.01
C ASP A 198 -27.39 -9.86 -5.47
N ALA A 199 -27.19 -10.09 -6.77
CA ALA A 199 -27.01 -11.42 -7.34
C ALA A 199 -25.80 -12.16 -6.75
N VAL A 200 -24.64 -11.50 -6.65
CA VAL A 200 -23.42 -12.12 -6.13
C VAL A 200 -23.55 -12.46 -4.64
N VAL A 201 -24.06 -11.54 -3.82
CA VAL A 201 -24.22 -11.81 -2.37
C VAL A 201 -25.27 -12.88 -2.07
N SER A 202 -26.22 -13.09 -2.99
CA SER A 202 -27.25 -14.12 -2.86
C SER A 202 -26.74 -15.51 -3.21
N ASN A 203 -25.86 -15.62 -4.21
CA ASN A 203 -25.50 -16.90 -4.83
C ASN A 203 -24.08 -17.35 -4.51
N VAL A 204 -23.19 -16.44 -4.08
CA VAL A 204 -21.83 -16.80 -3.65
C VAL A 204 -21.81 -16.92 -2.13
N SER A 205 -21.62 -18.15 -1.65
CA SER A 205 -21.53 -18.44 -0.22
C SER A 205 -20.42 -17.61 0.44
N GLY A 206 -20.77 -16.86 1.50
CA GLY A 206 -19.84 -15.97 2.20
C GLY A 206 -19.78 -14.52 1.66
N ALA A 207 -20.26 -14.25 0.45
CA ALA A 207 -20.22 -12.90 -0.14
C ALA A 207 -21.16 -11.90 0.56
N ALA A 208 -22.24 -12.36 1.20
CA ALA A 208 -23.10 -11.49 2.01
C ALA A 208 -22.42 -10.92 3.26
N GLY A 209 -21.31 -11.52 3.71
CA GLY A 209 -20.58 -11.13 4.92
C GLY A 209 -19.44 -10.14 4.69
N ILE A 210 -19.08 -9.83 3.44
CA ILE A 210 -17.96 -8.96 3.11
C ILE A 210 -18.38 -7.50 2.89
N THR A 211 -17.41 -6.60 3.00
CA THR A 211 -17.61 -5.19 2.63
C THR A 211 -17.50 -5.02 1.12
N LEU A 212 -18.39 -4.22 0.53
CA LEU A 212 -18.30 -3.83 -0.86
C LEU A 212 -17.90 -2.35 -0.97
N GLY A 213 -16.84 -2.09 -1.73
CA GLY A 213 -16.42 -0.76 -2.15
C GLY A 213 -17.16 -0.32 -3.41
N GLY A 214 -17.66 0.91 -3.42
CA GLY A 214 -18.43 1.49 -4.52
C GLY A 214 -17.80 2.77 -5.05
N THR A 215 -18.62 3.79 -5.27
CA THR A 215 -18.23 5.06 -5.89
C THR A 215 -17.16 5.81 -5.08
N ARG A 216 -16.12 6.32 -5.75
CA ARG A 216 -15.08 7.17 -5.14
C ARG A 216 -14.64 8.29 -6.11
N PRO A 217 -14.69 9.58 -5.73
CA PRO A 217 -14.39 10.70 -6.63
C PRO A 217 -12.92 10.81 -7.06
N SER A 218 -12.00 10.31 -6.23
CA SER A 218 -10.55 10.44 -6.42
C SER A 218 -9.92 9.34 -7.27
N ALA A 219 -10.72 8.44 -7.85
CA ALA A 219 -10.19 7.30 -8.61
C ALA A 219 -9.93 7.64 -10.08
N ALA A 220 -8.86 7.08 -10.63
CA ALA A 220 -8.32 7.41 -11.95
C ALA A 220 -8.97 6.60 -13.10
N ASP A 221 -10.21 6.14 -12.91
CA ASP A 221 -10.97 5.28 -13.81
C ASP A 221 -12.34 5.91 -14.13
N PRO A 222 -12.44 6.87 -15.07
CA PRO A 222 -13.67 7.66 -15.27
C PRO A 222 -14.92 6.83 -15.60
N ASN A 223 -14.76 5.61 -16.12
CA ASN A 223 -15.85 4.66 -16.42
C ASN A 223 -15.95 3.50 -15.41
N GLY A 224 -15.28 3.60 -14.26
CA GLY A 224 -15.33 2.63 -13.18
C GLY A 224 -15.95 3.22 -11.92
N HIS A 225 -15.20 3.27 -10.82
CA HIS A 225 -15.74 3.70 -9.51
C HIS A 225 -16.35 5.10 -9.50
N PRO A 226 -15.72 6.16 -10.03
CA PRO A 226 -16.30 7.50 -10.06
C PRO A 226 -17.68 7.56 -10.75
N SER A 227 -17.91 6.70 -11.73
CA SER A 227 -19.18 6.62 -12.48
C SER A 227 -20.23 5.68 -11.88
N GLY A 228 -19.88 5.02 -10.76
CA GLY A 228 -20.71 4.01 -10.12
C GLY A 228 -20.82 2.71 -10.94
N LEU A 229 -19.85 2.43 -11.81
CA LEU A 229 -19.80 1.27 -12.69
C LEU A 229 -18.83 0.17 -12.22
N ALA A 230 -18.20 0.33 -11.05
CA ALA A 230 -17.29 -0.66 -10.50
C ALA A 230 -17.56 -0.98 -9.03
N LEU A 231 -17.19 -2.20 -8.64
CA LEU A 231 -17.24 -2.69 -7.26
C LEU A 231 -15.94 -3.37 -6.86
N ASP A 232 -15.55 -3.16 -5.61
CA ASP A 232 -14.50 -3.92 -4.95
C ASP A 232 -15.12 -4.85 -3.90
N TYR A 233 -15.02 -6.16 -4.11
CA TYR A 233 -15.45 -7.18 -3.16
C TYR A 233 -14.31 -7.46 -2.18
N MET A 234 -14.37 -6.89 -0.97
CA MET A 234 -13.29 -6.93 0.02
C MET A 234 -13.21 -8.30 0.70
N VAL A 235 -12.39 -9.20 0.15
CA VAL A 235 -12.21 -10.57 0.67
C VAL A 235 -11.08 -10.68 1.69
N LEU A 236 -10.25 -9.64 1.83
CA LEU A 236 -9.08 -9.62 2.70
C LEU A 236 -8.15 -10.81 2.39
N SER A 237 -7.84 -11.64 3.39
CA SER A 237 -7.02 -12.84 3.19
C SER A 237 -7.80 -14.05 2.65
N ASN A 238 -9.12 -13.96 2.45
CA ASN A 238 -9.93 -15.08 1.98
C ASN A 238 -9.89 -15.21 0.45
N ALA A 239 -8.76 -15.70 -0.07
CA ALA A 239 -8.60 -15.86 -1.51
C ALA A 239 -9.59 -16.89 -2.12
N ALA A 240 -10.02 -17.91 -1.38
CA ALA A 240 -11.02 -18.87 -1.87
C ALA A 240 -12.37 -18.21 -2.14
N LEU A 241 -12.79 -17.26 -1.29
CA LEU A 241 -13.97 -16.44 -1.55
C LEU A 241 -13.75 -15.54 -2.77
N GLY A 242 -12.56 -14.95 -2.93
CA GLY A 242 -12.22 -14.18 -4.12
C GLY A 242 -12.32 -15.01 -5.40
N ASP A 243 -11.78 -16.23 -5.40
CA ASP A 243 -11.85 -17.18 -6.51
C ASP A 243 -13.31 -17.58 -6.81
N ALA A 244 -14.14 -17.80 -5.80
CA ALA A 244 -15.57 -18.08 -5.96
C ALA A 244 -16.33 -16.89 -6.57
N ILE A 245 -16.05 -15.67 -6.13
CA ILE A 245 -16.62 -14.44 -6.70
C ILE A 245 -16.21 -14.29 -8.17
N VAL A 246 -14.93 -14.51 -8.49
CA VAL A 246 -14.43 -14.47 -9.88
C VAL A 246 -15.10 -15.54 -10.74
N ALA A 247 -15.21 -16.78 -10.24
CA ALA A 247 -15.85 -17.88 -10.97
C ALA A 247 -17.31 -17.56 -11.28
N TYR A 248 -18.04 -17.00 -10.32
CA TYR A 248 -19.41 -16.58 -10.50
C TYR A 248 -19.55 -15.48 -11.56
N HIS A 249 -18.69 -14.44 -11.50
CA HIS A 249 -18.69 -13.39 -12.51
C HIS A 249 -18.34 -13.89 -13.91
N ARG A 250 -17.45 -14.89 -14.02
CA ARG A 250 -17.13 -15.52 -15.31
C ARG A 250 -18.29 -16.32 -15.87
N ALA A 251 -18.97 -17.11 -15.04
CA ALA A 251 -20.13 -17.91 -15.45
C ALA A 251 -21.31 -17.03 -15.90
N HIS A 252 -21.52 -15.90 -15.23
CA HIS A 252 -22.65 -14.99 -15.48
C HIS A 252 -22.23 -13.68 -16.16
N TRP A 253 -21.13 -13.69 -16.91
CA TRP A 253 -20.46 -12.49 -17.42
C TRP A 253 -21.40 -11.53 -18.17
N ASN A 254 -22.18 -12.08 -19.11
CA ASN A 254 -23.11 -11.28 -19.91
C ASN A 254 -24.35 -10.84 -19.12
N GLU A 255 -24.86 -11.71 -18.25
CA GLU A 255 -26.05 -11.46 -17.43
C GLU A 255 -25.81 -10.37 -16.39
N LEU A 256 -24.63 -10.37 -15.76
CA LEU A 256 -24.21 -9.35 -14.81
C LEU A 256 -23.68 -8.09 -15.50
N GLY A 257 -23.46 -8.13 -16.82
CA GLY A 257 -22.91 -7.01 -17.58
C GLY A 257 -21.45 -6.73 -17.24
N VAL A 258 -20.62 -7.75 -16.99
CA VAL A 258 -19.19 -7.58 -16.66
C VAL A 258 -18.44 -7.03 -17.88
N ASP A 259 -17.58 -6.06 -17.63
CA ASP A 259 -16.65 -5.48 -18.60
C ASP A 259 -15.24 -6.06 -18.41
N TYR A 260 -14.71 -6.02 -17.19
CA TYR A 260 -13.48 -6.70 -16.82
C TYR A 260 -13.42 -7.04 -15.33
N LEU A 261 -12.54 -7.97 -14.98
CA LEU A 261 -12.19 -8.34 -13.60
C LEU A 261 -10.71 -8.07 -13.34
N ILE A 262 -10.38 -7.69 -12.11
CA ILE A 262 -9.00 -7.70 -11.60
C ILE A 262 -8.96 -8.48 -10.28
N TRP A 263 -8.05 -9.45 -10.20
CA TRP A 263 -7.86 -10.28 -9.01
C TRP A 263 -6.44 -10.80 -8.96
N GLN A 264 -5.76 -10.75 -7.81
CA GLN A 264 -4.39 -11.26 -7.64
C GLN A 264 -3.41 -10.74 -8.71
N GLN A 265 -3.39 -9.42 -8.93
CA GLN A 265 -2.48 -8.75 -9.86
C GLN A 265 -2.58 -9.22 -11.32
N ARG A 266 -3.76 -9.69 -11.71
CA ARG A 266 -4.07 -10.06 -13.11
C ARG A 266 -5.44 -9.52 -13.49
N MET A 267 -5.58 -9.18 -14.76
CA MET A 267 -6.80 -8.67 -15.37
C MET A 267 -7.38 -9.68 -16.35
N LEU A 268 -8.71 -9.81 -16.36
CA LEU A 268 -9.47 -10.61 -17.31
C LEU A 268 -10.48 -9.70 -18.01
N SER A 269 -10.47 -9.67 -19.34
CA SER A 269 -11.32 -8.77 -20.15
C SER A 269 -12.43 -9.50 -20.93
N SER A 270 -12.54 -10.81 -20.78
CA SER A 270 -13.59 -11.63 -21.39
C SER A 270 -13.79 -12.93 -20.60
N PRO A 271 -15.00 -13.53 -20.61
CA PRO A 271 -15.29 -14.72 -19.80
C PRO A 271 -14.34 -15.88 -20.11
N ASP A 272 -14.05 -16.11 -21.39
CA ASP A 272 -13.16 -17.17 -21.88
C ASP A 272 -11.74 -16.67 -22.21
N GLY A 273 -11.40 -15.46 -21.76
CA GLY A 273 -10.09 -14.86 -22.01
C GLY A 273 -8.97 -15.47 -21.18
N SER A 274 -7.74 -15.19 -21.59
CA SER A 274 -6.56 -15.41 -20.75
C SER A 274 -6.39 -14.26 -19.76
N TRP A 275 -5.98 -14.57 -18.53
CA TRP A 275 -5.51 -13.58 -17.58
C TRP A 275 -4.26 -12.87 -18.08
N LYS A 276 -4.23 -11.54 -17.97
CA LYS A 276 -3.06 -10.70 -18.26
C LYS A 276 -2.47 -10.17 -16.96
N GLY A 277 -1.17 -10.41 -16.74
CA GLY A 277 -0.49 -9.89 -15.56
C GLY A 277 -0.45 -8.36 -15.55
N MET A 278 -0.51 -7.77 -14.36
CA MET A 278 -0.37 -6.34 -14.12
C MET A 278 1.00 -6.01 -13.52
N GLU A 279 1.50 -4.81 -13.80
CA GLU A 279 2.67 -4.28 -13.11
C GLU A 279 2.43 -4.22 -11.60
N ASN A 280 3.51 -4.38 -10.83
CA ASN A 280 3.45 -4.24 -9.38
C ASN A 280 3.32 -2.75 -9.01
N ARG A 281 2.22 -2.41 -8.34
CA ARG A 281 1.86 -1.05 -7.91
C ARG A 281 2.23 -0.74 -6.46
N GLY A 282 3.01 -1.61 -5.82
CA GLY A 282 3.65 -1.34 -4.53
C GLY A 282 2.84 -1.68 -3.27
N SER A 283 1.63 -2.26 -3.39
CA SER A 283 0.89 -2.75 -2.22
C SER A 283 -0.10 -3.86 -2.57
N ALA A 284 -0.53 -4.63 -1.56
CA ALA A 284 -1.52 -5.70 -1.72
C ALA A 284 -2.84 -5.18 -2.29
N THR A 285 -3.36 -4.08 -1.75
CA THR A 285 -4.57 -3.44 -2.23
C THR A 285 -4.39 -2.89 -3.65
N ALA A 286 -3.29 -2.19 -3.96
CA ALA A 286 -3.07 -1.66 -5.31
C ALA A 286 -2.93 -2.78 -6.37
N ASN A 287 -2.46 -3.95 -5.95
CA ASN A 287 -2.32 -5.15 -6.76
C ASN A 287 -3.53 -6.10 -6.66
N HIS A 288 -4.61 -5.71 -5.97
CA HIS A 288 -5.86 -6.48 -5.90
C HIS A 288 -5.69 -7.89 -5.30
N TYR A 289 -4.83 -8.02 -4.28
CA TYR A 289 -4.67 -9.28 -3.54
C TYR A 289 -5.69 -9.43 -2.41
N ASP A 290 -6.32 -8.34 -1.95
CA ASP A 290 -7.26 -8.30 -0.84
C ASP A 290 -8.72 -8.04 -1.27
N HIS A 291 -8.97 -7.83 -2.56
CA HIS A 291 -10.31 -7.66 -3.12
C HIS A 291 -10.39 -8.07 -4.58
N VAL A 292 -11.56 -8.57 -4.98
CA VAL A 292 -11.90 -8.73 -6.41
C VAL A 292 -12.48 -7.41 -6.90
N HIS A 293 -11.86 -6.80 -7.89
CA HIS A 293 -12.41 -5.63 -8.56
C HIS A 293 -13.18 -6.06 -9.81
N VAL A 294 -14.37 -5.50 -9.98
CA VAL A 294 -15.27 -5.77 -11.11
C VAL A 294 -15.72 -4.46 -11.71
N ASN A 295 -15.49 -4.31 -13.01
CA ASN A 295 -16.09 -3.23 -13.79
C ASN A 295 -17.28 -3.77 -14.59
N TYR A 296 -18.34 -2.98 -14.69
CA TYR A 296 -19.56 -3.32 -15.40
C TYR A 296 -19.79 -2.39 -16.60
N ARG A 297 -20.38 -2.92 -17.66
CA ARG A 297 -20.70 -2.19 -18.90
C ARG A 297 -21.79 -1.16 -18.65
N GLY A 298 -21.51 0.12 -18.89
CA GLY A 298 -22.45 1.24 -18.73
C GLY A 298 -23.53 1.36 -19.80
#